data_AF-G2ISA3-F1
#
_entry.id   AF-G2ISA3-F1
#
_cell.length_a   1.000
_cell.length_b   1.000
_cell.length_c   1.000
_cell.angle_alpha   90.00
_cell.angle_beta   90.00
_cell.angle_gamma   90.00
#
_symmetry.space_group_name_H-M   'P 1'
#
loop_
_entity.id
_entity.type
_entity.pdbx_description
1 polymer ?
#
loop_
_entity_poly.entity_id
_entity_poly.type
_entity_poly.pdbx_seq_one_letter_code
_entity_poly.pdbx_strand_id
1 'polypeptide(L)'
;MTSLAMPAMPGAAAHAPMQNPFVPISNTARLLVMIYFIFWRMLPALAAPAGQSIAFPALALTIAFAHFLTQTLMLLPFLVRRFAGTPVGWLHPLVLTATVMILFEILGRPEALLAPVAMWFPDITALDHPLLVGWSDTHVMEARVKLSLLHLLGIVSAYAGFALVARGRPGPRMSRPLRIEGWKIALLFCLGLAIVLLFLQLQGGIVAHMSTLAGGRFGMRSEVGHYLVLNAFLPIILILWYAYRPQTLGKPLFIAAFALAAVMQFVATGSRSGLFAPVAMLLAVWIYHNHKLPKTGALLAGLAALLLLGVLGEIRRSGNRGEVDFSSLTQFDPDTAFAMSAQERENRDRDTDLAVAALVPTVQDHLWGATYVSAAAFWVPRAIWPDKPRGAGAYAAALLFGNQGSMEGYSGVGYPVNGVAEAYWNFSVPGVVLVYLLFGMMLHALTRWIMRDPGNPFAVTTLVVIAFSMTQPNSISLVDGSQRLALLCLVYLFAARRTA
;
A
#
# COMPACT_ATOMS: atom_id res chain seq x y z
N MET A 1 -51.28 -10.36 -33.36
CA MET A 1 -50.98 -10.26 -31.92
C MET A 1 -50.10 -11.44 -31.53
N THR A 2 -48.79 -11.30 -31.69
CA THR A 2 -47.80 -12.36 -31.43
C THR A 2 -47.03 -11.97 -30.17
N SER A 3 -47.38 -12.63 -29.07
CA SER A 3 -46.73 -12.48 -27.77
C SER A 3 -45.29 -12.98 -27.86
N LEU A 4 -44.32 -12.05 -27.94
CA LEU A 4 -42.89 -12.32 -27.78
C LEU A 4 -42.63 -12.73 -26.33
N ALA A 5 -42.64 -14.04 -26.08
CA ALA A 5 -42.19 -14.62 -24.83
C ALA A 5 -40.71 -14.24 -24.62
N MET A 6 -40.44 -13.41 -23.61
CA MET A 6 -39.06 -13.14 -23.20
C MET A 6 -38.41 -14.45 -22.77
N PRO A 7 -37.23 -14.80 -23.31
CA PRO A 7 -36.53 -16.01 -22.90
C PRO A 7 -36.27 -15.94 -21.40
N ALA A 8 -36.69 -16.99 -20.69
CA ALA A 8 -36.44 -17.14 -19.27
C ALA A 8 -34.95 -16.93 -19.01
N MET A 9 -34.61 -15.89 -18.23
CA MET A 9 -33.26 -15.68 -17.75
C MET A 9 -32.77 -17.02 -17.18
N PRO A 10 -31.62 -17.57 -17.62
CA PRO A 10 -31.12 -18.83 -17.12
C PRO A 10 -31.14 -18.75 -15.59
N GLY A 11 -31.97 -19.61 -14.99
CA GLY A 11 -32.25 -19.58 -13.58
C GLY A 11 -30.94 -19.52 -12.82
N ALA A 12 -30.86 -18.61 -11.85
CA ALA A 12 -29.73 -18.51 -10.95
C ALA A 12 -29.58 -19.86 -10.26
N ALA A 13 -28.76 -20.74 -10.85
CA ALA A 13 -28.45 -22.04 -10.32
C ALA A 13 -28.02 -21.78 -8.87
N ALA A 14 -28.70 -22.43 -7.92
CA ALA A 14 -28.38 -22.30 -6.51
C ALA A 14 -26.91 -22.68 -6.34
N HIS A 15 -26.04 -21.67 -6.30
CA HIS A 15 -24.61 -21.88 -6.20
C HIS A 15 -24.39 -22.62 -4.89
N ALA A 16 -23.84 -23.83 -4.98
CA ALA A 16 -23.40 -24.58 -3.81
C ALA A 16 -22.59 -23.63 -2.91
N PRO A 17 -22.82 -23.64 -1.58
CA PRO A 17 -22.19 -22.69 -0.69
C PRO A 17 -20.68 -22.71 -0.92
N MET A 18 -20.14 -21.58 -1.39
CA MET A 18 -18.70 -21.43 -1.61
C MET A 18 -17.98 -21.72 -0.29
N GLN A 19 -17.30 -22.86 -0.21
CA GLN A 19 -16.67 -23.30 1.04
C GLN A 19 -15.47 -22.43 1.46
N ASN A 20 -14.89 -21.66 0.53
CA ASN A 20 -13.78 -20.76 0.82
C ASN A 20 -13.78 -19.54 -0.13
N PRO A 21 -13.95 -18.30 0.37
CA PRO A 21 -13.86 -17.09 -0.46
C PRO A 21 -12.44 -16.83 -0.98
N PHE A 22 -11.41 -17.41 -0.37
CA PHE A 22 -10.01 -17.16 -0.74
C PHE A 22 -9.51 -18.24 -1.69
N VAL A 23 -8.98 -17.82 -2.85
CA VAL A 23 -8.42 -18.73 -3.85
C VAL A 23 -7.26 -19.52 -3.24
N PRO A 24 -7.33 -20.87 -3.18
CA PRO A 24 -6.29 -21.66 -2.55
C PRO A 24 -4.95 -21.50 -3.27
N ILE A 25 -3.87 -21.42 -2.50
CA ILE A 25 -2.51 -21.38 -3.04
C ILE A 25 -2.12 -22.82 -3.40
N SER A 26 -1.84 -23.08 -4.68
CA SER A 26 -1.41 -24.39 -5.15
C SER A 26 -0.05 -24.77 -4.53
N ASN A 27 0.24 -26.07 -4.41
CA ASN A 27 1.52 -26.53 -3.87
C ASN A 27 2.72 -26.00 -4.69
N THR A 28 2.59 -25.95 -6.02
CA THR A 28 3.60 -25.35 -6.90
C THR A 28 3.81 -23.88 -6.59
N ALA A 29 2.74 -23.10 -6.41
CA ALA A 29 2.88 -21.69 -6.04
C ALA A 29 3.50 -21.51 -4.66
N ARG A 30 3.15 -22.35 -3.67
CA ARG A 30 3.80 -22.33 -2.35
C ARG A 30 5.29 -22.59 -2.44
N LEU A 31 5.69 -23.58 -3.24
CA LEU A 31 7.10 -23.87 -3.49
C LEU A 31 7.82 -22.68 -4.14
N LEU A 32 7.21 -22.04 -5.14
CA LEU A 32 7.78 -20.85 -5.78
C LEU A 32 7.92 -19.67 -4.81
N VAL A 33 6.91 -19.42 -3.97
CA VAL A 33 6.98 -18.39 -2.92
C VAL A 33 8.07 -18.73 -1.91
N MET A 34 8.18 -19.99 -1.49
CA MET A 34 9.24 -20.43 -0.58
C MET A 34 10.63 -20.23 -1.19
N ILE A 35 10.82 -20.61 -2.45
CA ILE A 35 12.07 -20.36 -3.19
C ILE A 35 12.36 -18.86 -3.22
N TYR A 36 11.37 -18.02 -3.55
CA TYR A 36 11.53 -16.58 -3.53
C TYR A 36 12.00 -16.08 -2.16
N PHE A 37 11.33 -16.46 -1.07
CA PHE A 37 11.72 -16.03 0.28
C PHE A 37 13.12 -16.52 0.67
N ILE A 38 13.47 -17.76 0.36
CA ILE A 38 14.79 -18.31 0.67
C ILE A 38 15.87 -17.50 -0.05
N PHE A 39 15.77 -17.38 -1.38
CA PHE A 39 16.85 -16.81 -2.18
C PHE A 39 16.88 -15.28 -2.18
N TRP A 40 15.73 -14.60 -2.16
CA TRP A 40 15.66 -13.14 -2.26
C TRP A 40 15.52 -12.43 -0.92
N ARG A 41 15.13 -13.12 0.16
CA ARG A 41 14.88 -12.48 1.47
C ARG A 41 15.79 -13.02 2.57
N MET A 42 15.84 -14.33 2.73
CA MET A 42 16.52 -14.98 3.85
C MET A 42 18.03 -15.08 3.62
N LEU A 43 18.47 -15.59 2.46
CA LEU A 43 19.88 -15.75 2.15
C LEU A 43 20.65 -14.42 2.15
N PRO A 44 20.16 -13.33 1.52
CA PRO A 44 20.83 -12.03 1.59
C PRO A 44 20.95 -11.52 3.03
N ALA A 45 19.93 -11.73 3.86
CA ALA A 45 19.97 -11.32 5.27
C ALA A 45 21.02 -12.09 6.09
N LEU A 46 21.20 -13.39 5.82
CA LEU A 46 22.23 -14.21 6.45
C LEU A 46 23.65 -13.92 5.94
N ALA A 47 23.77 -13.45 4.69
CA ALA A 47 25.05 -13.08 4.09
C ALA A 47 25.50 -11.65 4.44
N ALA A 48 24.57 -10.76 4.83
CA ALA A 48 24.88 -9.38 5.18
C ALA A 48 26.02 -9.19 6.19
N PRO A 49 26.16 -10.02 7.26
CA PRO A 49 27.28 -9.92 8.19
C PRO A 49 28.66 -10.12 7.54
N ALA A 50 28.75 -10.87 6.44
CA ALA A 50 30.02 -11.11 5.75
C ALA A 50 30.53 -9.89 4.97
N GLY A 51 29.62 -8.97 4.59
CA GLY A 51 29.96 -7.71 3.90
C GLY A 51 30.19 -6.53 4.85
N GLN A 52 29.77 -6.65 6.11
CA GLN A 52 30.04 -5.63 7.13
C GLN A 52 31.41 -5.88 7.77
N SER A 53 32.11 -4.81 8.13
CA SER A 53 33.35 -4.85 8.90
C SER A 53 33.23 -5.85 10.06
N ILE A 54 34.18 -6.79 10.14
CA ILE A 54 34.26 -7.87 11.15
C ILE A 54 34.33 -7.32 12.59
N ALA A 55 34.41 -5.99 12.77
CA ALA A 55 34.52 -5.34 14.08
C ALA A 55 33.40 -5.70 15.07
N PHE A 56 32.17 -6.03 14.61
CA PHE A 56 31.01 -6.29 15.49
C PHE A 56 30.20 -7.54 15.10
N PRO A 57 30.80 -8.75 15.14
CA PRO A 57 30.18 -9.94 14.57
C PRO A 57 28.90 -10.36 15.32
N ALA A 58 28.85 -10.13 16.64
CA ALA A 58 27.68 -10.45 17.45
C ALA A 58 26.45 -9.58 17.10
N LEU A 59 26.64 -8.27 16.91
CA LEU A 59 25.56 -7.35 16.54
C LEU A 59 25.06 -7.64 15.12
N ALA A 60 25.99 -7.84 14.18
CA ALA A 60 25.67 -8.19 12.80
C ALA A 60 24.89 -9.52 12.71
N LEU A 61 25.34 -10.56 13.44
CA LEU A 61 24.63 -11.84 13.52
C LEU A 61 23.23 -11.69 14.14
N THR A 62 23.08 -10.85 15.16
CA THR A 62 21.78 -10.58 15.80
C THR A 62 20.81 -9.93 14.82
N ILE A 63 21.26 -8.95 14.03
CA ILE A 63 20.44 -8.32 12.97
C ILE A 63 20.05 -9.33 11.90
N ALA A 64 21.02 -10.09 11.40
CA ALA A 64 20.78 -11.13 10.39
C ALA A 64 19.75 -12.15 10.87
N PHE A 65 19.88 -12.61 12.12
CA PHE A 65 18.96 -13.57 12.72
C PHE A 65 17.56 -12.98 12.94
N ALA A 66 17.45 -11.76 13.50
CA ALA A 66 16.16 -11.09 13.68
C ALA A 66 15.45 -10.85 12.34
N HIS A 67 16.19 -10.45 11.30
CA HIS A 67 15.65 -10.29 9.96
C HIS A 67 15.21 -11.63 9.36
N PHE A 68 16.03 -12.68 9.49
CA PHE A 68 15.68 -14.04 9.06
C PHE A 68 14.37 -14.53 9.70
N LEU A 69 14.22 -14.34 11.01
CA LEU A 69 12.98 -14.68 11.72
C LEU A 69 11.80 -13.87 11.21
N THR A 70 11.97 -12.57 10.99
CA THR A 70 10.95 -11.67 10.44
C THR A 70 10.47 -12.17 9.07
N GLN A 71 11.40 -12.53 8.17
CA GLN A 71 11.07 -13.08 6.84
C GLN A 71 10.40 -14.45 6.93
N THR A 72 10.82 -15.30 7.88
CA THR A 72 10.20 -16.61 8.14
C THR A 72 8.75 -16.45 8.59
N LEU A 73 8.48 -15.50 9.47
CA LEU A 73 7.12 -15.18 9.88
C LEU A 73 6.30 -14.64 8.71
N MET A 74 6.85 -13.73 7.88
CA MET A 74 6.14 -13.24 6.67
C MET A 74 5.81 -14.36 5.66
N LEU A 75 6.64 -15.41 5.58
CA LEU A 75 6.39 -16.58 4.74
C LEU A 75 5.28 -17.49 5.30
N LEU A 76 5.09 -17.53 6.63
CA LEU A 76 4.20 -18.46 7.31
C LEU A 76 2.77 -18.53 6.72
N PRO A 77 2.07 -17.41 6.42
CA PRO A 77 0.73 -17.45 5.83
C PRO A 77 0.69 -18.16 4.47
N PHE A 78 1.78 -18.15 3.70
CA PHE A 78 1.80 -18.84 2.40
C PHE A 78 1.89 -20.36 2.55
N LEU A 79 2.51 -20.85 3.63
CA LEU A 79 2.76 -22.27 3.87
C LEU A 79 1.55 -22.99 4.46
N VAL A 80 0.83 -22.31 5.36
CA VAL A 80 -0.30 -22.92 6.08
C VAL A 80 -1.58 -22.92 5.25
N ARG A 81 -2.43 -23.95 5.43
CA ARG A 81 -3.76 -24.02 4.79
C ARG A 81 -4.82 -23.26 5.57
N ARG A 82 -4.63 -23.12 6.88
CA ARG A 82 -5.50 -22.39 7.79
C ARG A 82 -4.64 -21.63 8.78
N PHE A 83 -5.09 -20.43 9.16
CA PHE A 83 -4.45 -19.62 10.19
C PHE A 83 -5.53 -19.08 11.11
N ALA A 84 -5.43 -19.32 12.42
CA ALA A 84 -6.45 -18.90 13.39
C ALA A 84 -7.90 -19.30 13.01
N GLY A 85 -8.07 -20.50 12.44
CA GLY A 85 -9.38 -21.04 12.05
C GLY A 85 -9.93 -20.54 10.70
N THR A 86 -9.26 -19.59 10.03
CA THR A 86 -9.66 -19.12 8.70
C THR A 86 -8.87 -19.87 7.61
N PRO A 87 -9.49 -20.25 6.47
CA PRO A 87 -8.76 -20.80 5.34
C PRO A 87 -7.85 -19.74 4.73
N VAL A 88 -6.65 -20.14 4.34
CA VAL A 88 -5.67 -19.23 3.75
C VAL A 88 -5.59 -19.43 2.24
N GLY A 89 -5.62 -18.31 1.52
CA GLY A 89 -5.57 -18.23 0.07
C GLY A 89 -4.96 -16.90 -0.39
N TRP A 90 -4.85 -16.67 -1.69
CA TRP A 90 -4.22 -15.47 -2.27
C TRP A 90 -4.84 -14.14 -1.83
N LEU A 91 -6.14 -14.16 -1.51
CA LEU A 91 -6.89 -12.99 -1.07
C LEU A 91 -7.04 -12.93 0.46
N HIS A 92 -6.43 -13.83 1.21
CA HIS A 92 -6.39 -13.73 2.67
C HIS A 92 -5.60 -12.48 3.06
N PRO A 93 -6.05 -11.62 4.01
CA PRO A 93 -5.41 -10.33 4.26
C PRO A 93 -3.91 -10.44 4.58
N LEU A 94 -3.51 -11.44 5.38
CA LEU A 94 -2.10 -11.68 5.70
C LEU A 94 -1.24 -12.03 4.47
N VAL A 95 -1.81 -12.73 3.48
CA VAL A 95 -1.13 -13.11 2.23
C VAL A 95 -1.15 -11.97 1.22
N LEU A 96 -2.31 -11.32 1.06
CA LEU A 96 -2.51 -10.25 0.10
C LEU A 96 -1.66 -9.04 0.46
N THR A 97 -1.64 -8.60 1.72
CA THR A 97 -0.79 -7.48 2.16
C THR A 97 0.70 -7.79 1.94
N ALA A 98 1.17 -8.98 2.30
CA ALA A 98 2.56 -9.38 2.06
C ALA A 98 2.90 -9.43 0.56
N THR A 99 1.99 -9.97 -0.27
CA THR A 99 2.15 -10.01 -1.72
C THR A 99 2.20 -8.61 -2.32
N VAL A 100 1.33 -7.70 -1.86
CA VAL A 100 1.30 -6.30 -2.30
C VAL A 100 2.59 -5.59 -1.92
N MET A 101 3.10 -5.78 -0.70
CA MET A 101 4.39 -5.22 -0.27
C MET A 101 5.54 -5.73 -1.14
N ILE A 102 5.66 -7.05 -1.32
CA ILE A 102 6.68 -7.67 -2.18
C ILE A 102 6.59 -7.13 -3.60
N LEU A 103 5.39 -7.02 -4.14
CA LEU A 103 5.14 -6.54 -5.49
C LEU A 103 5.54 -5.07 -5.65
N PHE A 104 5.13 -4.19 -4.73
CA PHE A 104 5.57 -2.80 -4.75
C PHE A 104 7.08 -2.63 -4.55
N GLU A 105 7.71 -3.53 -3.79
CA GLU A 105 9.16 -3.54 -3.64
C GLU A 105 9.87 -3.96 -4.92
N ILE A 106 9.43 -5.03 -5.60
CA ILE A 106 10.00 -5.46 -6.89
C ILE A 106 9.76 -4.41 -7.97
N LEU A 107 8.55 -3.86 -8.04
CA LEU A 107 8.22 -2.80 -9.01
C LEU A 107 8.92 -1.49 -8.69
N GLY A 108 9.22 -1.29 -7.41
CA GLY A 108 10.12 -0.26 -6.99
C GLY A 108 11.50 -0.58 -7.56
N ARG A 109 12.14 -1.58 -6.97
CA ARG A 109 13.53 -1.97 -7.13
C ARG A 109 13.64 -3.23 -8.00
N PRO A 110 13.49 -3.14 -9.34
CA PRO A 110 13.61 -4.33 -10.18
C PRO A 110 14.99 -4.99 -10.04
N GLU A 111 16.03 -4.24 -9.68
CA GLU A 111 17.36 -4.75 -9.35
C GLU A 111 17.38 -5.67 -8.14
N ALA A 112 16.39 -5.57 -7.24
CA ALA A 112 16.25 -6.52 -6.14
C ALA A 112 16.04 -7.95 -6.66
N LEU A 113 15.58 -8.14 -7.90
CA LEU A 113 15.53 -9.47 -8.52
C LEU A 113 16.92 -10.08 -8.76
N LEU A 114 17.97 -9.27 -8.82
CA LEU A 114 19.36 -9.71 -8.93
C LEU A 114 20.03 -9.88 -7.55
N ALA A 115 19.33 -9.58 -6.44
CA ALA A 115 19.89 -9.66 -5.09
C ALA A 115 20.54 -11.01 -4.73
N PRO A 116 20.01 -12.19 -5.12
CA PRO A 116 20.66 -13.47 -4.82
C PRO A 116 22.00 -13.66 -5.53
N VAL A 117 22.25 -12.93 -6.61
CA VAL A 117 23.54 -12.91 -7.32
C VAL A 117 24.44 -11.84 -6.70
N ALA A 118 23.90 -10.65 -6.46
CA ALA A 118 24.65 -9.52 -5.89
C ALA A 118 25.17 -9.80 -4.46
N MET A 119 24.50 -10.66 -3.68
CA MET A 119 24.97 -11.02 -2.33
C MET A 119 26.34 -11.70 -2.30
N TRP A 120 26.81 -12.26 -3.41
CA TRP A 120 28.16 -12.84 -3.55
C TRP A 120 29.24 -11.79 -3.85
N PHE A 121 28.81 -10.55 -4.14
CA PHE A 121 29.67 -9.40 -4.41
C PHE A 121 29.24 -8.24 -3.50
N PRO A 122 29.37 -8.40 -2.17
CA PRO A 122 28.90 -7.39 -1.24
C PRO A 122 29.69 -6.10 -1.45
N ASP A 123 28.99 -5.04 -1.85
CA ASP A 123 29.51 -3.69 -1.68
C ASP A 123 29.61 -3.42 -0.18
N ILE A 124 30.83 -3.14 0.29
CA ILE A 124 31.05 -2.67 1.65
C ILE A 124 30.41 -1.28 1.74
N THR A 125 29.14 -1.27 2.10
CA THR A 125 28.40 -0.04 2.35
C THR A 125 28.85 0.48 3.72
N ALA A 126 29.44 1.66 3.73
CA ALA A 126 29.72 2.36 4.97
C ALA A 126 28.41 2.49 5.77
N LEU A 127 28.49 2.36 7.09
CA LEU A 127 27.37 2.62 8.00
C LEU A 127 27.15 4.14 8.13
N ASP A 128 27.04 4.84 6.99
CA ASP A 128 26.81 6.27 6.97
C ASP A 128 25.31 6.54 7.05
N HIS A 129 24.94 7.38 8.01
CA HIS A 129 23.58 7.85 8.17
C HIS A 129 23.62 9.34 8.48
N PRO A 130 22.90 10.20 7.72
CA PRO A 130 23.07 11.65 7.78
C PRO A 130 22.76 12.27 9.15
N LEU A 131 21.98 11.59 9.99
CA LEU A 131 21.65 12.04 11.36
C LEU A 131 22.50 11.41 12.46
N LEU A 132 23.31 10.40 12.14
CA LEU A 132 24.16 9.71 13.10
C LEU A 132 25.65 10.03 12.86
N VAL A 133 25.93 11.17 12.23
CA VAL A 133 27.29 11.65 12.01
C VAL A 133 27.97 11.83 13.36
N GLY A 134 29.13 11.20 13.53
CA GLY A 134 29.90 11.20 14.77
C GLY A 134 29.50 10.12 15.78
N TRP A 135 28.44 9.33 15.51
CA TRP A 135 28.20 8.11 16.27
C TRP A 135 29.25 7.06 15.91
N SER A 136 29.66 6.26 16.90
CA SER A 136 30.49 5.08 16.59
C SER A 136 29.66 4.03 15.85
N ASP A 137 30.32 3.27 14.98
CA ASP A 137 29.72 2.14 14.26
C ASP A 137 28.96 1.20 15.20
N THR A 138 29.47 0.97 16.41
CA THR A 138 28.82 0.14 17.44
C THR A 138 27.43 0.67 17.79
N HIS A 139 27.28 1.97 18.07
CA HIS A 139 25.99 2.56 18.43
C HIS A 139 25.00 2.55 17.25
N VAL A 140 25.49 2.75 16.02
CA VAL A 140 24.66 2.63 14.81
C VAL A 140 24.15 1.18 14.65
N MET A 141 25.03 0.21 14.88
CA MET A 141 24.69 -1.21 14.84
C MET A 141 23.70 -1.61 15.95
N GLU A 142 23.86 -1.09 17.17
CA GLU A 142 22.91 -1.30 18.27
C GLU A 142 21.52 -0.74 17.95
N ALA A 143 21.45 0.45 17.35
CA ALA A 143 20.18 1.03 16.89
C ALA A 143 19.52 0.15 15.81
N ARG A 144 20.32 -0.45 14.91
CA ARG A 144 19.83 -1.38 13.88
C ARG A 144 19.39 -2.73 14.46
N VAL A 145 20.05 -3.23 15.51
CA VAL A 145 19.58 -4.39 16.30
C VAL A 145 18.22 -4.08 16.91
N LYS A 146 18.10 -2.94 17.59
CA LYS A 146 16.85 -2.47 18.21
C LYS A 146 15.72 -2.40 17.18
N LEU A 147 15.93 -1.74 16.04
CA LEU A 147 14.94 -1.66 14.96
C LEU A 147 14.52 -3.05 14.45
N SER A 148 15.47 -3.95 14.22
CA SER A 148 15.19 -5.31 13.74
C SER A 148 14.34 -6.12 14.73
N LEU A 149 14.63 -5.98 16.03
CA LEU A 149 13.83 -6.62 17.09
C LEU A 149 12.43 -6.02 17.20
N LEU A 150 12.27 -4.71 17.01
CA LEU A 150 10.96 -4.06 16.96
C LEU A 150 10.13 -4.57 15.77
N HIS A 151 10.73 -4.77 14.60
CA HIS A 151 10.03 -5.35 13.44
C HIS A 151 9.55 -6.77 13.71
N LEU A 152 10.42 -7.62 14.28
CA LEU A 152 10.06 -8.98 14.68
C LEU A 152 8.89 -8.96 15.67
N LEU A 153 8.97 -8.10 16.69
CA LEU A 153 7.92 -7.93 17.69
C LEU A 153 6.59 -7.46 17.07
N GLY A 154 6.64 -6.54 16.10
CA GLY A 154 5.46 -6.06 15.38
C GLY A 154 4.74 -7.18 14.62
N ILE A 155 5.46 -8.02 13.87
CA ILE A 155 4.86 -9.15 13.14
C ILE A 155 4.27 -10.19 14.11
N VAL A 156 5.01 -10.56 15.15
CA VAL A 156 4.52 -11.49 16.19
C VAL A 156 3.23 -10.94 16.82
N SER A 157 3.20 -9.66 17.15
CA SER A 157 2.03 -8.99 17.75
C SER A 157 0.84 -8.96 16.80
N ALA A 158 1.05 -8.67 15.51
CA ALA A 158 -0.03 -8.75 14.52
C ALA A 158 -0.60 -10.16 14.37
N TYR A 159 0.24 -11.19 14.41
CA TYR A 159 -0.22 -12.59 14.34
C TYR A 159 -0.97 -13.00 15.61
N ALA A 160 -0.49 -12.58 16.78
CA ALA A 160 -1.20 -12.77 18.04
C ALA A 160 -2.58 -12.08 18.00
N GLY A 161 -2.64 -10.82 17.56
CA GLY A 161 -3.87 -10.07 17.44
C GLY A 161 -4.87 -10.72 16.48
N PHE A 162 -4.37 -11.22 15.34
CA PHE A 162 -5.19 -11.97 14.39
C PHE A 162 -5.73 -13.27 15.01
N ALA A 163 -4.94 -13.97 15.84
CA ALA A 163 -5.36 -15.21 16.49
C ALA A 163 -6.37 -15.01 17.62
N LEU A 164 -6.29 -13.90 18.37
CA LEU A 164 -7.15 -13.65 19.54
C LEU A 164 -8.64 -13.51 19.19
N VAL A 165 -8.98 -12.91 18.04
CA VAL A 165 -10.38 -12.68 17.61
C VAL A 165 -11.05 -13.96 17.07
N ALA A 166 -10.29 -15.03 16.84
CA ALA A 166 -10.79 -16.29 16.29
C ALA A 166 -11.91 -16.93 17.12
N ARG A 167 -11.97 -16.64 18.43
CA ARG A 167 -12.90 -17.29 19.37
C ARG A 167 -14.33 -16.74 19.36
N GLY A 168 -14.62 -15.67 18.60
CA GLY A 168 -15.97 -15.10 18.54
C GLY A 168 -16.98 -15.98 17.79
N ARG A 169 -18.28 -15.91 18.15
CA ARG A 169 -19.36 -16.48 17.31
C ARG A 169 -19.51 -15.63 16.03
N PRO A 170 -19.84 -16.24 14.88
CA PRO A 170 -20.20 -15.45 13.72
C PRO A 170 -21.43 -14.59 14.05
N GLY A 171 -21.33 -13.27 13.88
CA GLY A 171 -22.48 -12.37 13.97
C GLY A 171 -23.54 -12.69 12.90
N PRO A 172 -24.75 -12.12 13.02
CA PRO A 172 -25.85 -12.39 12.11
C PRO A 172 -25.46 -12.10 10.65
N ARG A 173 -25.90 -12.95 9.72
CA ARG A 173 -25.72 -12.72 8.28
C ARG A 173 -26.51 -11.48 7.88
N MET A 174 -25.88 -10.55 7.14
CA MET A 174 -26.63 -9.48 6.48
C MET A 174 -27.48 -10.11 5.38
N SER A 175 -28.80 -10.09 5.57
CA SER A 175 -29.74 -10.98 4.87
C SER A 175 -30.31 -10.42 3.56
N ARG A 176 -29.77 -9.33 2.99
CA ARG A 176 -30.32 -8.77 1.75
C ARG A 176 -29.24 -8.46 0.70
N PRO A 177 -29.29 -9.12 -0.47
CA PRO A 177 -28.44 -8.75 -1.59
C PRO A 177 -28.85 -7.37 -2.07
N LEU A 178 -28.03 -6.36 -1.78
CA LEU A 178 -28.24 -5.02 -2.30
C LEU A 178 -27.86 -4.97 -3.77
N ARG A 179 -28.69 -4.32 -4.58
CA ARG A 179 -28.38 -4.09 -6.00
C ARG A 179 -27.78 -2.71 -6.15
N ILE A 180 -26.64 -2.62 -6.84
CA ILE A 180 -26.07 -1.35 -7.29
C ILE A 180 -26.67 -0.96 -8.64
N GLU A 181 -27.17 0.26 -8.72
CA GLU A 181 -27.70 0.84 -9.96
C GLU A 181 -26.56 1.43 -10.80
N GLY A 182 -26.29 0.85 -11.98
CA GLY A 182 -25.14 1.22 -12.81
C GLY A 182 -25.15 2.68 -13.29
N TRP A 183 -26.32 3.29 -13.50
CA TRP A 183 -26.41 4.70 -13.89
C TRP A 183 -25.95 5.65 -12.77
N LYS A 184 -26.16 5.29 -11.49
CA LYS A 184 -25.68 6.05 -10.34
C LYS A 184 -24.16 5.99 -10.23
N ILE A 185 -23.57 4.82 -10.48
CA ILE A 185 -22.12 4.65 -10.60
C ILE A 185 -21.56 5.53 -11.72
N ALA A 186 -22.19 5.49 -12.90
CA ALA A 186 -21.78 6.32 -14.04
C ALA A 186 -21.86 7.82 -13.71
N LEU A 187 -22.93 8.27 -13.04
CA LEU A 187 -23.08 9.65 -12.59
C LEU A 187 -21.97 10.06 -11.61
N LEU A 188 -21.69 9.24 -10.58
CA LEU A 188 -20.61 9.51 -9.64
C LEU A 188 -19.23 9.52 -10.31
N PHE A 189 -19.01 8.64 -11.29
CA PHE A 189 -17.79 8.62 -12.07
C PHE A 189 -17.62 9.92 -12.88
N CYS A 190 -18.66 10.33 -13.63
CA CYS A 190 -18.64 11.57 -14.40
C CYS A 190 -18.44 12.80 -13.50
N LEU A 191 -19.08 12.84 -12.33
CA LEU A 191 -18.91 13.92 -11.36
C LEU A 191 -17.48 13.96 -10.82
N GLY A 192 -16.92 12.81 -10.42
CA GLY A 192 -15.53 12.74 -9.96
C GLY A 192 -14.55 13.16 -11.06
N LEU A 193 -14.79 12.74 -12.31
CA LEU A 193 -13.96 13.12 -13.45
C LEU A 193 -14.04 14.63 -13.69
N ALA A 194 -15.23 15.22 -13.66
CA ALA A 194 -15.40 16.67 -13.79
C ALA A 194 -14.65 17.44 -12.69
N ILE A 195 -14.66 16.95 -11.45
CA ILE A 195 -13.90 17.55 -10.33
C ILE A 195 -12.39 17.49 -10.59
N VAL A 196 -11.89 16.37 -11.11
CA VAL A 196 -10.46 16.23 -11.44
C VAL A 196 -10.07 17.14 -12.60
N LEU A 197 -10.91 17.25 -13.64
CA LEU A 197 -10.67 18.17 -14.76
C LEU A 197 -10.70 19.64 -14.31
N LEU A 198 -11.65 20.00 -13.45
CA LEU A 198 -11.70 21.33 -12.84
C LEU A 198 -10.45 21.60 -12.01
N PHE A 199 -10.02 20.64 -11.19
CA PHE A 199 -8.77 20.73 -10.43
C PHE A 199 -7.57 21.02 -11.34
N LEU A 200 -7.42 20.26 -12.43
CA LEU A 200 -6.34 20.47 -13.40
C LEU A 200 -6.44 21.85 -14.05
N GLN A 201 -7.65 22.34 -14.36
CA GLN A 201 -7.85 23.68 -14.91
C GLN A 201 -7.47 24.78 -13.90
N LEU A 202 -7.81 24.61 -12.62
CA LEU A 202 -7.43 25.53 -11.55
C LEU A 202 -5.91 25.58 -11.31
N GLN A 203 -5.19 24.52 -11.67
CA GLN A 203 -3.72 24.48 -11.65
C GLN A 203 -3.07 25.07 -12.91
N GLY A 204 -3.84 25.72 -13.80
CA GLY A 204 -3.35 26.27 -15.06
C GLY A 204 -3.27 25.24 -16.20
N GLY A 205 -3.98 24.13 -16.07
CA GLY A 205 -4.02 23.03 -17.04
C GLY A 205 -3.02 21.91 -16.72
N ILE A 206 -3.02 20.86 -17.56
CA ILE A 206 -2.21 19.65 -17.36
C ILE A 206 -0.70 19.97 -17.37
N VAL A 207 -0.26 20.86 -18.27
CA VAL A 207 1.17 21.20 -18.42
C VAL A 207 1.67 21.93 -17.17
N ALA A 208 0.97 22.98 -16.74
CA ALA A 208 1.31 23.73 -15.54
C ALA A 208 1.32 22.82 -14.29
N HIS A 209 0.30 21.98 -14.14
CA HIS A 209 0.22 21.01 -13.05
C HIS A 209 1.40 20.02 -13.04
N MET A 210 1.82 19.52 -14.21
CA MET A 210 2.97 18.62 -14.31
C MET A 210 4.29 19.32 -13.96
N SER A 211 4.44 20.60 -14.31
CA SER A 211 5.59 21.41 -13.89
C SER A 211 5.59 21.63 -12.37
N THR A 212 4.43 21.91 -11.76
CA THR A 212 4.30 22.01 -10.29
C THR A 212 4.64 20.70 -9.59
N LEU A 213 4.21 19.56 -10.14
CA LEU A 213 4.57 18.22 -9.64
C LEU A 213 6.08 17.97 -9.65
N ALA A 214 6.77 18.51 -10.65
CA ALA A 214 8.20 18.34 -10.84
C ALA A 214 9.03 19.17 -9.82
N GLY A 215 8.49 20.31 -9.36
CA GLY A 215 9.01 21.11 -8.24
C GLY A 215 8.78 20.49 -6.85
N GLY A 216 7.97 19.43 -6.73
CA GLY A 216 7.79 18.67 -5.50
C GLY A 216 6.33 18.47 -5.11
N ARG A 217 5.96 17.22 -4.74
CA ARG A 217 4.57 16.82 -4.47
C ARG A 217 3.95 17.45 -3.22
N PHE A 218 4.75 17.92 -2.28
CA PHE A 218 4.26 18.33 -0.96
C PHE A 218 3.68 19.74 -0.94
N GLY A 219 4.35 20.71 -1.57
CA GLY A 219 3.84 22.08 -1.69
C GLY A 219 2.50 22.13 -2.42
N MET A 220 2.31 21.25 -3.41
CA MET A 220 1.00 21.10 -4.04
C MET A 220 -0.05 20.51 -3.08
N ARG A 221 0.31 19.48 -2.29
CA ARG A 221 -0.66 18.76 -1.45
C ARG A 221 -1.26 19.58 -0.31
N SER A 222 -0.61 20.64 0.15
CA SER A 222 -1.09 21.42 1.31
C SER A 222 -2.43 22.10 1.06
N GLU A 223 -2.71 22.54 -0.17
CA GLU A 223 -3.92 23.29 -0.49
C GLU A 223 -4.96 22.44 -1.23
N VAL A 224 -4.51 21.51 -2.07
CA VAL A 224 -5.38 20.74 -2.97
C VAL A 224 -5.53 19.26 -2.61
N GLY A 225 -5.13 18.87 -1.40
CA GLY A 225 -5.15 17.47 -0.97
C GLY A 225 -6.52 16.78 -1.12
N HIS A 226 -7.62 17.52 -0.96
CA HIS A 226 -8.98 16.98 -1.12
C HIS A 226 -9.30 16.58 -2.57
N TYR A 227 -8.79 17.29 -3.58
CA TYR A 227 -8.92 16.89 -4.98
C TYR A 227 -8.17 15.60 -5.29
N LEU A 228 -6.99 15.42 -4.71
CA LEU A 228 -6.20 14.19 -4.88
C LEU A 228 -6.89 12.97 -4.27
N VAL A 229 -7.58 13.15 -3.14
CA VAL A 229 -8.40 12.11 -2.50
C VAL A 229 -9.58 11.71 -3.41
N LEU A 230 -10.27 12.70 -4.00
CA LEU A 230 -11.37 12.44 -4.94
C LEU A 230 -10.89 11.79 -6.24
N ASN A 231 -9.71 12.15 -6.73
CA ASN A 231 -9.11 11.52 -7.89
C ASN A 231 -8.76 10.04 -7.65
N ALA A 232 -8.19 9.74 -6.46
CA ALA A 232 -7.88 8.38 -6.04
C ALA A 232 -9.12 7.49 -5.93
N PHE A 233 -10.30 8.10 -5.89
CA PHE A 233 -11.57 7.43 -5.77
C PHE A 233 -12.15 6.94 -7.09
N LEU A 234 -11.80 7.55 -8.23
CA LEU A 234 -12.35 7.18 -9.54
C LEU A 234 -12.18 5.68 -9.87
N PRO A 235 -10.99 5.07 -9.67
CA PRO A 235 -10.85 3.65 -9.94
C PRO A 235 -11.62 2.78 -8.96
N ILE A 236 -11.79 3.22 -7.71
CA ILE A 236 -12.51 2.47 -6.66
C ILE A 236 -14.00 2.35 -7.01
N ILE A 237 -14.61 3.41 -7.56
CA ILE A 237 -16.00 3.39 -8.07
C ILE A 237 -16.17 2.27 -9.11
N LEU A 238 -15.24 2.17 -10.06
CA LEU A 238 -15.28 1.17 -11.13
C LEU A 238 -14.97 -0.24 -10.63
N ILE A 239 -14.04 -0.38 -9.68
CA ILE A 239 -13.74 -1.66 -9.03
C ILE A 239 -14.97 -2.18 -8.28
N LEU A 240 -15.67 -1.32 -7.54
CA LEU A 240 -16.93 -1.69 -6.88
C LEU A 240 -17.99 -2.11 -7.92
N TRP A 241 -18.13 -1.36 -9.01
CA TRP A 241 -19.08 -1.71 -10.07
C TRP A 241 -18.77 -3.08 -10.68
N TYR A 242 -17.50 -3.36 -10.96
CA TYR A 242 -17.03 -4.66 -11.42
C TYR A 242 -17.32 -5.76 -10.40
N ALA A 243 -17.09 -5.50 -9.11
CA ALA A 243 -17.37 -6.46 -8.04
C ALA A 243 -18.87 -6.87 -8.03
N TYR A 244 -19.78 -5.93 -8.30
CA TYR A 244 -21.22 -6.20 -8.40
C TYR A 244 -21.66 -6.82 -9.73
N ARG A 245 -20.92 -6.58 -10.82
CA ARG A 245 -21.26 -7.05 -12.18
C ARG A 245 -20.01 -7.50 -12.92
N PRO A 246 -19.51 -8.72 -12.69
CA PRO A 246 -18.26 -9.19 -13.29
C PRO A 246 -18.25 -9.21 -14.82
N GLN A 247 -19.42 -9.20 -15.45
CA GLN A 247 -19.55 -9.13 -16.92
C GLN A 247 -19.14 -7.77 -17.50
N THR A 248 -18.94 -6.73 -16.68
CA THR A 248 -18.56 -5.39 -17.16
C THR A 248 -17.12 -5.33 -17.67
N LEU A 249 -16.21 -6.19 -17.20
CA LEU A 249 -14.81 -6.16 -17.62
C LEU A 249 -14.64 -6.44 -19.12
N GLY A 250 -15.54 -7.20 -19.73
CA GLY A 250 -15.55 -7.45 -21.18
C GLY A 250 -16.16 -6.31 -22.00
N LYS A 251 -16.63 -5.23 -21.36
CA LYS A 251 -17.25 -4.09 -22.06
C LYS A 251 -16.20 -3.03 -22.35
N PRO A 252 -16.06 -2.57 -23.62
CA PRO A 252 -15.03 -1.60 -23.99
C PRO A 252 -15.18 -0.27 -23.23
N LEU A 253 -16.42 0.15 -22.95
CA LEU A 253 -16.69 1.37 -22.18
C LEU A 253 -16.14 1.29 -20.75
N PHE A 254 -16.23 0.14 -20.09
CA PHE A 254 -15.68 -0.05 -18.75
C PHE A 254 -14.15 0.03 -18.78
N ILE A 255 -13.52 -0.65 -19.74
CA ILE A 255 -12.06 -0.64 -19.91
C ILE A 255 -11.57 0.78 -20.18
N ALA A 256 -12.23 1.52 -21.08
CA ALA A 256 -11.88 2.91 -21.39
C ALA A 256 -12.04 3.82 -20.17
N ALA A 257 -13.16 3.70 -19.42
CA ALA A 257 -13.37 4.47 -18.20
C ALA A 257 -12.33 4.15 -17.12
N PHE A 258 -11.97 2.86 -16.97
CA PHE A 258 -10.97 2.43 -16.00
C PHE A 258 -9.56 2.91 -16.37
N ALA A 259 -9.17 2.79 -17.64
CA ALA A 259 -7.92 3.32 -18.14
C ALA A 259 -7.84 4.84 -17.95
N LEU A 260 -8.91 5.57 -18.28
CA LEU A 260 -9.00 7.01 -18.05
C LEU A 260 -8.85 7.35 -16.56
N ALA A 261 -9.53 6.65 -15.67
CA ALA A 261 -9.42 6.84 -14.22
C ALA A 261 -7.98 6.63 -13.72
N ALA A 262 -7.31 5.59 -14.21
CA ALA A 262 -5.95 5.28 -13.82
C ALA A 262 -4.94 6.31 -14.37
N VAL A 263 -5.13 6.77 -15.61
CA VAL A 263 -4.33 7.85 -16.21
C VAL A 263 -4.54 9.16 -15.46
N MET A 264 -5.78 9.53 -15.13
CA MET A 264 -6.07 10.72 -14.31
C MET A 264 -5.47 10.59 -12.91
N GLN A 265 -5.46 9.39 -12.32
CA GLN A 265 -4.76 9.11 -11.07
C GLN A 265 -3.26 9.39 -11.15
N PHE A 266 -2.63 8.97 -12.24
CA PHE A 266 -1.23 9.27 -12.51
C PHE A 266 -0.99 10.76 -12.73
N VAL A 267 -1.78 11.41 -13.60
CA VAL A 267 -1.64 12.84 -13.94
C VAL A 267 -1.78 13.71 -12.69
N ALA A 268 -2.78 13.50 -11.83
CA ALA A 268 -2.95 14.37 -10.67
C ALA A 268 -1.89 14.13 -9.60
N THR A 269 -1.45 12.88 -9.38
CA THR A 269 -0.53 12.55 -8.27
C THR A 269 0.94 12.51 -8.66
N GLY A 270 1.23 12.42 -9.96
CA GLY A 270 2.55 12.12 -10.52
C GLY A 270 3.16 10.82 -10.00
N SER A 271 2.36 9.88 -9.47
CA SER A 271 2.83 8.68 -8.77
C SER A 271 2.59 7.40 -9.57
N ARG A 272 3.68 6.67 -9.85
CA ARG A 272 3.66 5.35 -10.50
C ARG A 272 2.79 4.34 -9.73
N SER A 273 2.89 4.35 -8.40
CA SER A 273 2.07 3.48 -7.54
C SER A 273 0.57 3.80 -7.64
N GLY A 274 0.20 5.03 -7.99
CA GLY A 274 -1.20 5.44 -8.19
C GLY A 274 -1.84 4.80 -9.43
N LEU A 275 -1.03 4.39 -10.41
CA LEU A 275 -1.48 3.68 -11.61
C LEU A 275 -1.51 2.17 -11.38
N PHE A 276 -0.50 1.66 -10.66
CA PHE A 276 -0.40 0.24 -10.37
C PHE A 276 -1.45 -0.26 -9.38
N ALA A 277 -1.68 0.47 -8.28
CA ALA A 277 -2.57 0.02 -7.22
C ALA A 277 -3.99 -0.29 -7.73
N PRO A 278 -4.66 0.58 -8.53
CA PRO A 278 -5.97 0.27 -9.08
C PRO A 278 -6.01 -0.99 -9.96
N VAL A 279 -5.01 -1.19 -10.82
CA VAL A 279 -4.94 -2.37 -11.71
C VAL A 279 -4.81 -3.64 -10.87
N ALA A 280 -3.93 -3.62 -9.87
CA ALA A 280 -3.73 -4.74 -8.97
C ALA A 280 -4.97 -5.02 -8.09
N MET A 281 -5.68 -3.97 -7.66
CA MET A 281 -6.97 -4.11 -6.97
C MET A 281 -8.06 -4.72 -7.89
N LEU A 282 -8.18 -4.24 -9.13
CA LEU A 282 -9.12 -4.81 -10.12
C LEU A 282 -8.80 -6.29 -10.37
N LEU A 283 -7.51 -6.63 -10.49
CA LEU A 283 -7.06 -8.00 -10.62
C LEU A 283 -7.41 -8.84 -9.38
N ALA A 284 -7.26 -8.31 -8.17
CA ALA A 284 -7.64 -9.01 -6.94
C ALA A 284 -9.15 -9.33 -6.91
N VAL A 285 -10.01 -8.39 -7.34
CA VAL A 285 -11.46 -8.63 -7.49
C VAL A 285 -11.74 -9.62 -8.63
N TRP A 286 -10.95 -9.61 -9.71
CA TRP A 286 -11.08 -10.60 -10.78
C TRP A 286 -10.73 -12.01 -10.30
N ILE A 287 -9.64 -12.15 -9.53
CA ILE A 287 -9.24 -13.42 -8.90
C ILE A 287 -10.35 -13.92 -7.98
N TYR A 288 -11.00 -13.01 -7.25
CA TYR A 288 -12.13 -13.33 -6.39
C TYR A 288 -13.30 -13.97 -7.16
N HIS A 289 -13.74 -13.35 -8.25
CA HIS A 289 -14.88 -13.87 -9.03
C HIS A 289 -14.57 -15.14 -9.81
N ASN A 290 -13.34 -15.28 -10.31
CA ASN A 290 -12.97 -16.38 -11.20
C ASN A 290 -12.35 -17.58 -10.46
N HIS A 291 -12.03 -17.41 -9.17
CA HIS A 291 -11.34 -18.39 -8.34
C HIS A 291 -10.06 -18.97 -8.96
N LYS A 292 -9.40 -18.19 -9.80
CA LYS A 292 -8.21 -18.59 -10.56
C LYS A 292 -7.23 -17.42 -10.59
N LEU A 293 -5.94 -17.74 -10.63
CA LEU A 293 -4.93 -16.74 -10.94
C LEU A 293 -4.96 -16.41 -12.45
N PRO A 294 -4.65 -15.16 -12.84
CA PRO A 294 -4.52 -14.82 -14.24
C PRO A 294 -3.41 -15.66 -14.88
N LYS A 295 -3.53 -15.94 -16.18
CA LYS A 295 -2.45 -16.58 -16.93
C LYS A 295 -1.21 -15.68 -16.91
N THR A 296 -0.02 -16.28 -16.94
CA THR A 296 1.28 -15.58 -16.91
C THR A 296 1.38 -14.46 -17.93
N GLY A 297 0.81 -14.62 -19.13
CA GLY A 297 0.78 -13.57 -20.16
C GLY A 297 0.09 -12.26 -19.72
N ALA A 298 -0.97 -12.32 -18.92
CA ALA A 298 -1.64 -11.12 -18.41
C ALA A 298 -0.79 -10.43 -17.32
N LEU A 299 -0.07 -11.22 -16.51
CA LEU A 299 0.89 -10.70 -15.54
C LEU A 299 2.06 -9.98 -16.25
N LEU A 300 2.61 -10.61 -17.29
CA LEU A 300 3.68 -10.04 -18.12
C LEU A 300 3.23 -8.78 -18.86
N ALA A 301 2.01 -8.76 -19.40
CA ALA A 301 1.44 -7.56 -20.03
C ALA A 301 1.27 -6.41 -19.02
N GLY A 302 0.84 -6.71 -17.79
CA GLY A 302 0.78 -5.72 -16.71
C GLY A 302 2.14 -5.17 -16.32
N LEU A 303 3.18 -6.03 -16.27
CA LEU A 303 4.55 -5.62 -16.01
C LEU A 303 5.12 -4.77 -17.16
N ALA A 304 4.91 -5.18 -18.41
CA ALA A 304 5.34 -4.44 -19.59
C ALA A 304 4.67 -3.05 -19.66
N ALA A 305 3.36 -2.98 -19.42
CA ALA A 305 2.66 -1.71 -19.30
C ALA A 305 3.29 -0.83 -18.22
N LEU A 306 3.63 -1.39 -17.06
CA LEU A 306 4.27 -0.65 -15.99
C LEU A 306 5.67 -0.12 -16.35
N LEU A 307 6.47 -0.89 -17.10
CA LEU A 307 7.76 -0.43 -17.60
C LEU A 307 7.59 0.73 -18.59
N LEU A 308 6.61 0.64 -19.50
CA LEU A 308 6.25 1.73 -20.42
C LEU A 308 5.78 3.00 -19.68
N LEU A 309 5.22 2.85 -18.49
CA LEU A 309 4.83 3.98 -17.64
C LEU A 309 6.02 4.58 -16.87
N GLY A 310 7.17 3.89 -16.81
CA GLY A 310 8.44 4.46 -16.40
C GLY A 310 8.85 5.66 -17.27
N VAL A 311 8.52 5.59 -18.57
CA VAL A 311 8.75 6.68 -19.53
C VAL A 311 8.00 7.96 -19.15
N LEU A 312 6.77 7.85 -18.60
CA LEU A 312 6.03 9.01 -18.10
C LEU A 312 6.71 9.69 -16.90
N GLY A 313 7.55 8.95 -16.17
CA GLY A 313 8.40 9.50 -15.12
C GLY A 313 9.43 10.50 -15.68
N GLU A 314 9.96 10.24 -16.89
CA GLU A 314 10.88 11.15 -17.55
C GLU A 314 10.20 12.42 -18.06
N ILE A 315 9.00 12.27 -18.64
CA ILE A 315 8.20 13.42 -19.07
C ILE A 315 7.95 14.38 -17.91
N ARG A 316 7.75 13.85 -16.68
CA ARG A 316 7.59 14.71 -15.49
C ARG A 316 8.84 15.54 -15.22
N ARG A 317 10.03 15.00 -15.44
CA ARG A 317 11.29 15.69 -15.14
C ARG A 317 11.71 16.67 -16.22
N SER A 318 11.44 16.39 -17.50
CA SER A 318 11.70 17.35 -18.56
C SER A 318 10.92 18.66 -18.31
N GLY A 319 9.73 18.57 -17.72
CA GLY A 319 8.95 19.74 -17.27
C GLY A 319 9.69 20.69 -16.31
N ASN A 320 10.69 20.24 -15.54
CA ASN A 320 11.52 21.14 -14.73
C ASN A 320 12.38 22.10 -15.56
N ARG A 321 12.59 21.80 -16.85
CA ARG A 321 13.34 22.66 -17.79
C ARG A 321 12.44 23.66 -18.52
N GLY A 322 11.15 23.74 -18.18
CA GLY A 322 10.20 24.68 -18.79
C GLY A 322 9.62 24.22 -20.13
N GLU A 323 10.14 23.14 -20.73
CA GLU A 323 9.63 22.55 -21.96
C GLU A 323 9.33 21.07 -21.76
N VAL A 324 8.12 20.64 -22.16
CA VAL A 324 7.75 19.21 -22.18
C VAL A 324 8.35 18.60 -23.43
N ASP A 325 9.57 18.06 -23.31
CA ASP A 325 10.24 17.38 -24.41
C ASP A 325 9.64 15.97 -24.61
N PHE A 326 8.78 15.82 -25.61
CA PHE A 326 8.21 14.52 -25.99
C PHE A 326 9.21 13.62 -26.72
N SER A 327 10.38 14.12 -27.12
CA SER A 327 11.41 13.30 -27.76
C SER A 327 11.98 12.25 -26.80
N SER A 328 11.85 12.46 -25.48
CA SER A 328 12.20 11.43 -24.48
C SER A 328 11.33 10.17 -24.56
N LEU A 329 10.14 10.23 -25.22
CA LEU A 329 9.33 9.05 -25.50
C LEU A 329 9.94 8.16 -26.59
N THR A 330 10.65 8.76 -27.55
CA THR A 330 11.29 8.04 -28.66
C THR A 330 12.74 7.68 -28.37
N GLN A 331 13.40 8.44 -27.50
CA GLN A 331 14.78 8.22 -27.04
C GLN A 331 14.82 7.60 -25.63
N PHE A 332 13.93 6.64 -25.36
CA PHE A 332 13.93 5.97 -24.06
C PHE A 332 15.23 5.18 -23.86
N ASP A 333 16.05 5.63 -22.93
CA ASP A 333 17.21 4.91 -22.42
C ASP A 333 16.87 4.24 -21.08
N PRO A 334 16.78 2.90 -21.03
CA PRO A 334 16.47 2.16 -19.81
C PRO A 334 17.46 2.43 -18.66
N ASP A 335 18.73 2.68 -18.98
CA ASP A 335 19.80 2.80 -17.99
C ASP A 335 19.69 4.12 -17.21
N THR A 336 19.46 5.24 -17.91
CA THR A 336 19.19 6.53 -17.26
C THR A 336 17.90 6.49 -16.43
N ALA A 337 16.80 5.93 -16.95
CA ALA A 337 15.54 5.81 -16.21
C ALA A 337 15.69 4.98 -14.91
N PHE A 338 16.54 3.95 -14.97
CA PHE A 338 16.87 3.11 -13.84
C PHE A 338 17.75 3.85 -12.81
N ALA A 339 18.88 4.42 -13.21
CA ALA A 339 19.80 5.16 -12.34
C ALA A 339 19.09 6.31 -11.60
N MET A 340 18.22 7.00 -12.32
CA MET A 340 17.41 8.07 -11.80
C MET A 340 16.34 7.61 -10.80
N SER A 341 15.74 6.43 -11.02
CA SER A 341 14.80 5.84 -10.06
C SER A 341 15.51 5.39 -8.79
N ALA A 342 16.76 4.93 -8.89
CA ALA A 342 17.62 4.64 -7.76
C ALA A 342 17.92 5.92 -6.95
N GLN A 343 18.31 7.01 -7.60
CA GLN A 343 18.59 8.29 -6.93
C GLN A 343 17.35 8.93 -6.24
N GLU A 344 16.17 8.92 -6.88
CA GLU A 344 14.92 9.40 -6.24
C GLU A 344 14.61 8.59 -4.96
N ARG A 345 14.98 7.31 -4.95
CA ARG A 345 14.82 6.46 -3.78
C ARG A 345 15.86 6.68 -2.74
N GLU A 346 17.14 6.73 -3.07
CA GLU A 346 18.22 7.01 -2.12
C GLU A 346 17.94 8.32 -1.36
N ASN A 347 17.45 9.33 -2.08
CA ASN A 347 17.01 10.60 -1.47
C ASN A 347 15.81 10.47 -0.50
N ARG A 348 14.99 9.43 -0.66
CA ARG A 348 13.81 9.13 0.18
C ARG A 348 14.08 8.10 1.27
N ASP A 349 15.00 7.18 1.03
CA ASP A 349 15.38 6.08 1.89
C ASP A 349 16.48 6.54 2.85
N ARG A 350 16.21 7.66 3.53
CA ARG A 350 17.09 8.21 4.57
C ARG A 350 17.03 7.42 5.87
N ASP A 351 16.71 6.12 5.78
CA ASP A 351 16.53 5.17 6.89
C ASP A 351 15.87 5.82 8.13
N THR A 352 14.76 6.52 7.92
CA THR A 352 14.12 7.33 8.97
C THR A 352 13.69 6.46 10.17
N ASP A 353 13.42 5.18 9.93
CA ASP A 353 13.12 4.22 11.00
C ASP A 353 14.34 3.97 11.89
N LEU A 354 15.55 3.88 11.32
CA LEU A 354 16.79 3.79 12.08
C LEU A 354 17.03 5.06 12.89
N ALA A 355 16.80 6.23 12.31
CA ALA A 355 16.90 7.50 13.03
C ALA A 355 15.96 7.53 14.25
N VAL A 356 14.70 7.11 14.07
CA VAL A 356 13.73 7.00 15.18
C VAL A 356 14.21 6.01 16.24
N ALA A 357 14.70 4.83 15.83
CA ALA A 357 15.19 3.82 16.77
C ALA A 357 16.45 4.29 17.53
N ALA A 358 17.33 5.06 16.90
CA ALA A 358 18.57 5.57 17.50
C ALA A 358 18.31 6.75 18.45
N LEU A 359 17.52 7.73 18.01
CA LEU A 359 17.40 9.03 18.65
C LEU A 359 16.27 9.11 19.69
N VAL A 360 15.33 8.16 19.71
CA VAL A 360 14.21 8.13 20.65
C VAL A 360 14.44 7.04 21.72
N PRO A 361 14.31 7.35 23.03
CA PRO A 361 13.94 8.64 23.63
C PRO A 361 15.13 9.53 24.04
N THR A 362 16.35 9.24 23.57
CA THR A 362 17.59 9.85 24.12
C THR A 362 17.79 11.29 23.69
N VAL A 363 17.46 11.62 22.44
CA VAL A 363 17.61 12.96 21.84
C VAL A 363 16.25 13.60 21.57
N GLN A 364 15.25 12.79 21.22
CA GLN A 364 13.88 13.24 20.96
C GLN A 364 12.90 12.46 21.82
N ASP A 365 11.94 13.18 22.40
CA ASP A 365 10.89 12.60 23.22
C ASP A 365 9.92 11.72 22.42
N HIS A 366 9.20 10.87 23.15
CA HIS A 366 8.07 10.15 22.59
C HIS A 366 6.95 11.11 22.16
N LEU A 367 6.24 10.77 21.07
CA LEU A 367 5.14 11.60 20.54
C LEU A 367 3.81 11.39 21.26
N TRP A 368 3.73 10.44 22.20
CA TRP A 368 2.56 10.17 23.05
C TRP A 368 1.23 10.03 22.30
N GLY A 369 1.26 9.49 21.08
CA GLY A 369 0.08 9.24 20.27
C GLY A 369 -0.30 10.37 19.31
N ALA A 370 0.45 11.48 19.27
CA ALA A 370 0.13 12.63 18.44
C ALA A 370 -0.08 12.26 16.97
N THR A 371 0.70 11.34 16.41
CA THR A 371 0.58 10.96 14.99
C THR A 371 -0.67 10.10 14.74
N TYR A 372 -1.07 9.27 15.70
CA TYR A 372 -2.31 8.50 15.65
C TYR A 372 -3.54 9.38 15.85
N VAL A 373 -3.46 10.40 16.71
CA VAL A 373 -4.50 11.44 16.85
C VAL A 373 -4.65 12.20 15.53
N SER A 374 -3.53 12.56 14.87
CA SER A 374 -3.58 13.15 13.51
C SER A 374 -4.31 12.23 12.54
N ALA A 375 -4.06 10.92 12.62
CA ALA A 375 -4.69 9.94 11.74
C ALA A 375 -6.18 9.74 12.02
N ALA A 376 -6.64 9.89 13.26
CA ALA A 376 -8.06 9.86 13.61
C ALA A 376 -8.78 11.18 13.24
N ALA A 377 -8.11 12.31 13.45
CA ALA A 377 -8.64 13.65 13.23
C ALA A 377 -8.43 14.18 11.80
N PHE A 378 -8.12 13.32 10.82
CA PHE A 378 -7.81 13.78 9.47
C PHE A 378 -9.00 14.51 8.80
N TRP A 379 -10.24 14.17 9.19
CA TRP A 379 -11.47 14.81 8.74
C TRP A 379 -11.66 16.23 9.27
N VAL A 380 -11.02 16.59 10.38
CA VAL A 380 -11.18 17.89 11.02
C VAL A 380 -10.37 18.93 10.24
N PRO A 381 -11.01 19.94 9.61
CA PRO A 381 -10.28 20.97 8.87
C PRO A 381 -9.36 21.76 9.80
N ARG A 382 -8.22 22.21 9.26
CA ARG A 382 -7.27 23.07 9.98
C ARG A 382 -7.88 24.41 10.41
N ALA A 383 -8.90 24.90 9.73
CA ALA A 383 -9.63 26.09 10.15
C ALA A 383 -10.37 25.91 11.49
N ILE A 384 -10.77 24.68 11.82
CA ILE A 384 -11.45 24.35 13.09
C ILE A 384 -10.42 23.97 14.16
N TRP A 385 -9.36 23.24 13.77
CA TRP A 385 -8.26 22.86 14.66
C TRP A 385 -6.91 23.22 14.03
N PRO A 386 -6.45 24.48 14.18
CA PRO A 386 -5.20 24.97 13.59
C PRO A 386 -4.00 24.12 14.01
N ASP A 387 -3.91 23.82 15.30
CA ASP A 387 -2.79 23.12 15.93
C ASP A 387 -2.93 21.59 15.92
N LYS A 388 -3.79 21.04 15.05
CA LYS A 388 -3.97 19.59 14.91
C LYS A 388 -2.60 18.89 14.75
N PRO A 389 -2.34 17.75 15.41
CA PRO A 389 -1.12 17.01 15.15
C PRO A 389 -0.94 16.66 13.67
N ARG A 390 0.30 16.41 13.24
CA ARG A 390 0.61 15.94 11.88
C ARG A 390 0.96 14.45 11.88
N GLY A 391 1.04 13.85 10.70
CA GLY A 391 1.53 12.47 10.57
C GLY A 391 3.01 12.35 10.92
N ALA A 392 3.47 11.14 11.23
CA ALA A 392 4.83 10.88 11.69
C ALA A 392 5.91 11.42 10.76
N GLY A 393 5.66 11.44 9.44
CA GLY A 393 6.66 11.95 8.52
C GLY A 393 6.94 13.44 8.63
N ALA A 394 5.95 14.26 8.98
CA ALA A 394 6.18 15.67 9.25
C ALA A 394 7.01 15.86 10.53
N TYR A 395 6.76 15.05 11.56
CA TYR A 395 7.56 15.02 12.78
C TYR A 395 9.00 14.59 12.50
N ALA A 396 9.22 13.54 11.70
CA ALA A 396 10.56 13.11 11.30
C ALA A 396 11.33 14.25 10.64
N ALA A 397 10.68 14.93 9.71
CA ALA A 397 11.32 16.01 8.97
C ALA A 397 11.58 17.27 9.79
N ALA A 398 10.70 17.63 10.73
CA ALA A 398 10.91 18.78 11.61
C ALA A 398 11.92 18.47 12.73
N LEU A 399 11.65 17.43 13.51
CA LEU A 399 12.37 17.15 14.76
C LEU A 399 13.69 16.42 14.54
N LEU A 400 13.73 15.44 13.62
CA LEU A 400 14.94 14.64 13.39
C LEU A 400 15.84 15.31 12.34
N PHE A 401 15.31 15.58 11.15
CA PHE A 401 16.10 16.11 10.04
C PHE A 401 16.24 17.63 10.05
N GLY A 402 15.26 18.34 10.60
CA GLY A 402 15.26 19.80 10.72
C GLY A 402 15.86 20.30 12.03
N ASN A 403 16.13 19.41 12.98
CA ASN A 403 16.60 19.71 14.33
C ASN A 403 15.75 20.79 15.03
N GLN A 404 14.44 20.81 14.77
CA GLN A 404 13.51 21.73 15.42
C GLN A 404 13.14 21.20 16.81
N GLY A 405 13.08 22.08 17.80
CA GLY A 405 12.62 21.71 19.14
C GLY A 405 11.11 21.49 19.25
N SER A 406 10.33 21.91 18.24
CA SER A 406 8.88 21.76 18.21
C SER A 406 8.37 21.71 16.76
N MET A 407 7.08 21.41 16.60
CA MET A 407 6.39 21.47 15.30
C MET A 407 5.90 22.88 14.92
N GLU A 408 6.13 23.87 15.77
CA GLU A 408 5.63 25.23 15.57
C GLU A 408 6.27 25.86 14.33
N GLY A 409 5.45 26.42 13.44
CA GLY A 409 5.92 27.03 12.19
C GLY A 409 6.39 26.05 11.10
N TYR A 410 6.44 24.74 11.36
CA TYR A 410 6.90 23.77 10.36
C TYR A 410 5.89 23.63 9.21
N SER A 411 6.34 23.83 7.97
CA SER A 411 5.53 23.66 6.74
C SER A 411 6.18 22.75 5.70
N GLY A 412 7.27 22.08 6.08
CA GLY A 412 8.08 21.30 5.15
C GLY A 412 7.54 19.92 4.77
N VAL A 413 8.34 19.23 3.95
CA VAL A 413 8.09 17.89 3.42
C VAL A 413 8.31 16.83 4.49
N GLY A 414 7.38 15.88 4.65
CA GLY A 414 7.56 14.77 5.56
C GLY A 414 8.44 13.64 5.00
N TYR A 415 9.25 13.00 5.85
CA TYR A 415 9.97 11.77 5.54
C TYR A 415 9.15 10.55 5.95
N PRO A 416 9.00 9.51 5.11
CA PRO A 416 8.18 8.36 5.46
C PRO A 416 8.70 7.65 6.71
N VAL A 417 7.79 7.29 7.63
CA VAL A 417 8.07 6.49 8.83
C VAL A 417 7.23 5.22 8.75
N ASN A 418 7.83 4.05 8.92
CA ASN A 418 7.09 2.80 8.93
C ASN A 418 6.31 2.61 10.24
N GLY A 419 5.30 1.75 10.21
CA GLY A 419 4.37 1.57 11.34
C GLY A 419 5.03 1.10 12.62
N VAL A 420 6.09 0.30 12.53
CA VAL A 420 6.87 -0.16 13.69
C VAL A 420 7.59 1.01 14.36
N ALA A 421 8.35 1.79 13.57
CA ALA A 421 9.07 2.94 14.08
C ALA A 421 8.11 4.02 14.59
N GLU A 422 6.99 4.27 13.91
CA GLU A 422 5.97 5.21 14.37
C GLU A 422 5.33 4.77 15.69
N ALA A 423 4.96 3.48 15.83
CA ALA A 423 4.42 2.95 17.08
C ALA A 423 5.43 3.05 18.23
N TYR A 424 6.71 2.76 17.95
CA TYR A 424 7.81 2.94 18.90
C TYR A 424 8.00 4.41 19.28
N TRP A 425 7.95 5.32 18.32
CA TRP A 425 8.11 6.74 18.59
C TRP A 425 6.98 7.27 19.47
N ASN A 426 5.74 6.83 19.24
CA ASN A 426 4.61 7.31 20.02
C ASN A 426 4.53 6.72 21.43
N PHE A 427 4.80 5.42 21.61
CA PHE A 427 4.55 4.75 22.90
C PHE A 427 5.63 3.73 23.30
N SER A 428 6.85 3.88 22.80
CA SER A 428 7.97 2.95 23.04
C SER A 428 7.65 1.51 22.61
N VAL A 429 8.36 0.53 23.17
CA VAL A 429 8.18 -0.90 22.88
C VAL A 429 6.73 -1.38 23.11
N PRO A 430 6.02 -0.99 24.20
CA PRO A 430 4.61 -1.35 24.39
C PRO A 430 3.69 -0.86 23.26
N GLY A 431 4.01 0.30 22.66
CA GLY A 431 3.31 0.84 21.49
C GLY A 431 3.33 -0.11 20.31
N VAL A 432 4.50 -0.66 19.99
CA VAL A 432 4.66 -1.63 18.89
C VAL A 432 3.75 -2.84 19.11
N VAL A 433 3.72 -3.37 20.33
CA VAL A 433 2.84 -4.50 20.68
C VAL A 433 1.37 -4.11 20.50
N LEU A 434 0.92 -3.04 21.16
CA LEU A 434 -0.48 -2.65 21.19
C LEU A 434 -1.02 -2.32 19.78
N VAL A 435 -0.30 -1.48 19.02
CA VAL A 435 -0.73 -1.03 17.70
C VAL A 435 -0.81 -2.21 16.72
N TYR A 436 0.21 -3.06 16.67
CA TYR A 436 0.19 -4.22 15.76
C TYR A 436 -0.79 -5.30 16.20
N LEU A 437 -1.00 -5.49 17.51
CA LEU A 437 -2.04 -6.38 18.02
C LEU A 437 -3.42 -5.93 17.52
N LEU A 438 -3.76 -4.65 17.67
CA LEU A 438 -5.03 -4.08 17.18
C LEU A 438 -5.16 -4.20 15.66
N PHE A 439 -4.07 -3.97 14.92
CA PHE A 439 -4.05 -4.15 13.48
C PHE A 439 -4.33 -5.61 13.08
N GLY A 440 -3.73 -6.58 13.76
CA GLY A 440 -4.02 -8.00 13.58
C GLY A 440 -5.49 -8.36 13.85
N MET A 441 -6.07 -7.81 14.93
CA MET A 441 -7.48 -7.98 15.27
C MET A 441 -8.40 -7.42 14.16
N MET A 442 -8.08 -6.24 13.61
CA MET A 442 -8.81 -5.64 12.50
C MET A 442 -8.78 -6.53 11.24
N LEU A 443 -7.59 -7.05 10.87
CA LEU A 443 -7.46 -7.95 9.71
C LEU A 443 -8.26 -9.25 9.90
N HIS A 444 -8.34 -9.78 11.12
CA HIS A 444 -9.17 -10.94 11.42
C HIS A 444 -10.66 -10.63 11.31
N ALA A 445 -11.10 -9.50 11.86
CA ALA A 445 -12.49 -9.06 11.76
C ALA A 445 -12.94 -8.93 10.30
N LEU A 446 -12.09 -8.35 9.45
CA LEU A 446 -12.29 -8.25 8.00
C LEU A 446 -12.36 -9.63 7.33
N THR A 447 -11.44 -10.54 7.68
CA THR A 447 -11.45 -11.93 7.18
C THR A 447 -12.78 -12.62 7.50
N ARG A 448 -13.25 -12.50 8.75
CA ARG A 448 -14.51 -13.11 9.18
C ARG A 448 -15.72 -12.50 8.49
N TRP A 449 -15.71 -11.20 8.23
CA TRP A 449 -16.80 -10.54 7.53
C TRP A 449 -16.99 -11.13 6.12
N ILE A 450 -15.90 -11.31 5.38
CA ILE A 450 -15.93 -11.92 4.03
C ILE A 450 -16.35 -13.39 4.11
N MET A 451 -15.84 -14.15 5.08
CA MET A 451 -16.23 -15.55 5.26
C MET A 451 -17.71 -15.73 5.63
N ARG A 452 -18.31 -14.76 6.34
CA ARG A 452 -19.74 -14.81 6.69
C ARG A 452 -20.64 -14.60 5.48
N ASP A 453 -20.19 -13.78 4.53
CA ASP A 453 -20.93 -13.39 3.35
C ASP A 453 -20.01 -13.31 2.11
N PRO A 454 -19.55 -14.45 1.57
CA PRO A 454 -18.67 -14.50 0.41
C PRO A 454 -19.42 -14.08 -0.88
N GLY A 455 -20.72 -13.83 -0.83
CA GLY A 455 -21.45 -13.26 -1.95
C GLY A 455 -21.34 -11.73 -2.03
N ASN A 456 -20.83 -11.07 -0.98
CA ASN A 456 -20.93 -9.63 -0.80
C ASN A 456 -19.81 -8.87 -1.51
N PRO A 457 -20.09 -8.18 -2.62
CA PRO A 457 -19.04 -7.50 -3.37
C PRO A 457 -18.44 -6.33 -2.59
N PHE A 458 -19.22 -5.67 -1.73
CA PHE A 458 -18.74 -4.56 -0.90
C PHE A 458 -17.72 -5.04 0.13
N ALA A 459 -17.91 -6.22 0.73
CA ALA A 459 -16.94 -6.80 1.66
C ALA A 459 -15.60 -7.10 0.98
N VAL A 460 -15.65 -7.61 -0.26
CA VAL A 460 -14.47 -7.91 -1.07
C VAL A 460 -13.75 -6.65 -1.51
N THR A 461 -14.49 -5.64 -2.00
CA THR A 461 -13.89 -4.34 -2.34
C THR A 461 -13.28 -3.70 -1.10
N THR A 462 -13.92 -3.79 0.06
CA THR A 462 -13.37 -3.27 1.33
C THR A 462 -12.07 -3.98 1.68
N LEU A 463 -12.02 -5.31 1.55
CA LEU A 463 -10.78 -6.07 1.76
C LEU A 463 -9.64 -5.56 0.87
N VAL A 464 -9.91 -5.47 -0.43
CA VAL A 464 -8.91 -5.08 -1.41
C VAL A 464 -8.46 -3.64 -1.17
N VAL A 465 -9.37 -2.73 -0.83
CA VAL A 465 -9.01 -1.35 -0.45
C VAL A 465 -8.08 -1.38 0.76
N ILE A 466 -8.48 -2.01 1.87
CA ILE A 466 -7.66 -2.11 3.10
C ILE A 466 -6.29 -2.71 2.82
N ALA A 467 -6.21 -3.82 2.08
CA ALA A 467 -4.95 -4.51 1.83
C ALA A 467 -3.94 -3.68 1.04
N PHE A 468 -4.42 -2.73 0.20
CA PHE A 468 -3.57 -1.88 -0.63
C PHE A 468 -3.33 -0.47 -0.06
N SER A 469 -4.21 0.07 0.79
CA SER A 469 -4.03 1.38 1.42
C SER A 469 -3.48 1.30 2.84
N MET A 470 -3.84 0.24 3.59
CA MET A 470 -3.46 0.00 4.97
C MET A 470 -2.55 -1.22 5.08
N THR A 471 -1.40 -1.20 4.38
CA THR A 471 -0.40 -2.28 4.45
C THR A 471 0.27 -2.37 5.82
N GLN A 472 0.30 -1.27 6.56
CA GLN A 472 0.86 -1.16 7.92
C GLN A 472 0.08 -0.15 8.77
N PRO A 473 0.09 -0.27 10.11
CA PRO A 473 -0.64 0.63 11.01
C PRO A 473 0.15 1.92 11.31
N ASN A 474 0.55 2.64 10.27
CA ASN A 474 1.19 3.96 10.35
C ASN A 474 0.19 5.07 10.00
N SER A 475 0.40 6.31 10.45
CA SER A 475 -0.57 7.41 10.28
C SER A 475 -0.91 7.67 8.81
N ILE A 476 0.05 7.56 7.90
CA ILE A 476 -0.15 7.77 6.45
C ILE A 476 -1.12 6.73 5.88
N SER A 477 -0.87 5.46 6.14
CA SER A 477 -1.71 4.34 5.71
C SER A 477 -3.08 4.35 6.37
N LEU A 478 -3.17 4.68 7.66
CA LEU A 478 -4.44 4.81 8.38
C LEU A 478 -5.32 5.89 7.75
N VAL A 479 -4.76 7.06 7.41
CA VAL A 479 -5.50 8.14 6.74
C VAL A 479 -5.93 7.74 5.34
N ASP A 480 -5.00 7.25 4.49
CA ASP A 480 -5.32 6.83 3.11
C ASP A 480 -6.39 5.72 3.10
N GLY A 481 -6.29 4.76 4.00
CA GLY A 481 -7.30 3.73 4.19
C GLY A 481 -8.65 4.27 4.61
N SER A 482 -8.68 5.09 5.65
CA SER A 482 -9.93 5.66 6.17
C SER A 482 -10.64 6.55 5.15
N GLN A 483 -9.88 7.34 4.38
CA GLN A 483 -10.41 8.14 3.28
C GLN A 483 -11.11 7.26 2.23
N ARG A 484 -10.40 6.24 1.74
CA ARG A 484 -10.94 5.32 0.72
C ARG A 484 -12.13 4.52 1.22
N LEU A 485 -12.12 4.08 2.49
CA LEU A 485 -13.25 3.39 3.11
C LEU A 485 -14.49 4.28 3.21
N ALA A 486 -14.33 5.51 3.69
CA ALA A 486 -15.45 6.43 3.81
C ALA A 486 -16.07 6.75 2.45
N LEU A 487 -15.24 7.01 1.44
CA LEU A 487 -15.74 7.22 0.07
C LEU A 487 -16.43 5.96 -0.46
N LEU A 488 -15.85 4.77 -0.24
CA LEU A 488 -16.46 3.50 -0.63
C LEU A 488 -17.85 3.32 0.04
N CYS A 489 -17.97 3.66 1.33
CA CYS A 489 -19.25 3.68 2.05
C CYS A 489 -20.24 4.69 1.42
N LEU A 490 -19.80 5.88 1.05
CA LEU A 490 -20.65 6.89 0.41
C LEU A 490 -21.18 6.42 -0.95
N VAL A 491 -20.34 5.83 -1.80
CA VAL A 491 -20.81 5.21 -3.07
C VAL A 491 -21.82 4.12 -2.79
N TYR A 492 -21.54 3.26 -1.82
CA TYR A 492 -22.44 2.18 -1.48
C TYR A 492 -23.81 2.72 -1.02
N LEU A 493 -23.84 3.71 -0.12
CA LEU A 493 -25.09 4.32 0.34
C LEU A 493 -25.86 5.01 -0.79
N PHE A 494 -25.17 5.70 -1.70
CA PHE A 494 -25.80 6.38 -2.83
C PHE A 494 -26.34 5.40 -3.88
N ALA A 495 -25.52 4.41 -4.26
CA ALA A 495 -25.78 3.54 -5.39
C ALA A 495 -26.60 2.29 -5.04
N ALA A 496 -26.68 1.92 -3.75
CA ALA A 496 -27.47 0.79 -3.30
C ALA A 496 -28.98 1.08 -3.37
N ARG A 497 -29.72 0.17 -3.98
CA ARG A 497 -31.18 0.11 -3.89
C ARG A 497 -31.58 -1.09 -3.05
N ARG A 498 -32.39 -0.83 -2.02
CA ARG A 498 -33.06 -1.90 -1.26
C ARG A 498 -34.08 -2.55 -2.19
N THR A 499 -33.92 -3.85 -2.43
CA THR A 499 -35.01 -4.65 -3.00
C THR A 499 -36.10 -4.72 -1.93
N ALA A 500 -37.27 -4.18 -2.26
CA ALA A 500 -38.46 -4.22 -1.41
C ALA A 500 -38.84 -5.67 -1.11
#